data_AF-A0A929RGV2-F1
#
_entry.id   AF-A0A929RGV2-F1
#
_cell.length_a   1.000
_cell.length_b   1.000
_cell.length_c   1.000
_cell.angle_alpha   90.00
_cell.angle_beta   90.00
_cell.angle_gamma   90.00
#
_symmetry.space_group_name_H-M   'P 1'
#
loop_
_entity.id
_entity.type
_entity.pdbx_description
1 polymer ?
#
loop_
_entity_poly.entity_id
_entity_poly.type
_entity_poly.pdbx_seq_one_letter_code
_entity_poly.pdbx_strand_id
1 'polypeptide(L)'
;MGTRRRFTPEYRRDVASLVLDTGSSIASVARDLGLGESVVGRWVKLERERRQAVREGRPDPREMEAEITALRRRVRELEKE
;
A
#
# COMPACT_ATOMS: atom_id res chain seq x y z
N MET A 1 -7.38 -23.56 -0.18
CA MET A 1 -7.14 -22.19 0.34
C MET A 1 -6.14 -21.51 -0.58
N GLY A 2 -6.49 -20.39 -1.23
CA GLY A 2 -5.59 -19.70 -2.16
C GLY A 2 -4.51 -18.92 -1.40
N THR A 3 -3.24 -19.17 -1.71
CA THR A 3 -2.11 -18.43 -1.15
C THR A 3 -2.18 -16.98 -1.63
N ARG A 4 -2.43 -16.03 -0.71
CA ARG A 4 -2.45 -14.61 -1.07
C ARG A 4 -1.06 -14.18 -1.54
N ARG A 5 -0.93 -13.81 -2.81
CA ARG A 5 0.29 -13.24 -3.39
C ARG A 5 0.63 -11.97 -2.62
N ARG A 6 1.83 -11.92 -2.03
CA ARG A 6 2.31 -10.74 -1.29
C ARG A 6 3.13 -9.87 -2.23
N PHE A 7 2.74 -8.61 -2.34
CA PHE A 7 3.49 -7.58 -3.06
C PHE A 7 4.19 -6.66 -2.06
N THR A 8 5.38 -6.18 -2.39
CA THR A 8 6.10 -5.23 -1.52
C THR A 8 5.37 -3.89 -1.47
N PRO A 9 5.46 -3.12 -0.37
CA PRO A 9 4.84 -1.79 -0.28
C PRO A 9 5.23 -0.86 -1.44
N GLU A 10 6.50 -0.90 -1.85
CA GLU A 10 7.07 -0.09 -2.93
C GLU A 10 6.39 -0.42 -4.25
N TYR A 11 6.28 -1.71 -4.59
CA TYR A 11 5.61 -2.14 -5.82
C TYR A 11 4.15 -1.69 -5.87
N ARG A 12 3.44 -1.73 -4.74
CA ARG A 12 2.05 -1.25 -4.66
C ARG A 12 1.96 0.25 -4.92
N ARG A 13 2.89 1.03 -4.36
CA ARG A 13 2.97 2.49 -4.54
C ARG A 13 3.33 2.84 -5.98
N ASP A 14 4.23 2.11 -6.61
CA ASP A 14 4.63 2.35 -8.01
C ASP A 14 3.46 2.11 -8.96
N VAL A 15 2.74 0.99 -8.80
CA VAL A 15 1.55 0.68 -9.62
C VAL A 15 0.44 1.71 -9.40
N ALA A 16 0.21 2.14 -8.15
CA ALA A 16 -0.77 3.18 -7.84
C ALA A 16 -0.38 4.54 -8.43
N SER A 17 0.91 4.90 -8.35
CA SER A 17 1.45 6.15 -8.89
C SER A 17 1.37 6.17 -10.41
N LEU A 18 1.65 5.04 -11.08
CA LEU A 18 1.47 4.91 -12.53
C LEU A 18 0.06 5.32 -12.95
N VAL A 19 -0.98 4.82 -12.29
CA VAL A 19 -2.38 5.18 -12.58
C VAL A 19 -2.65 6.66 -12.30
N LEU A 20 -2.22 7.16 -11.14
CA LEU A 20 -2.50 8.53 -10.71
C LEU A 20 -1.78 9.59 -11.55
N ASP A 21 -0.55 9.32 -11.97
CA ASP A 21 0.33 10.28 -12.62
C ASP A 21 0.19 10.27 -14.14
N THR A 22 -0.10 9.10 -14.74
CA THR A 22 -0.30 8.98 -16.19
C THR A 22 -1.75 9.11 -16.63
N GLY A 23 -2.71 9.02 -15.70
CA GLY A 23 -4.14 8.99 -16.01
C GLY A 23 -4.62 7.69 -16.67
N SER A 24 -3.75 6.67 -16.77
CA SER A 24 -4.09 5.32 -17.24
C SER A 24 -5.25 4.73 -16.44
N SER A 25 -6.14 3.97 -17.09
CA SER A 25 -7.24 3.32 -16.38
C SER A 25 -6.74 2.15 -15.52
N ILE A 26 -7.39 1.94 -14.37
CA ILE A 26 -7.10 0.81 -13.47
C ILE A 26 -7.18 -0.52 -14.23
N ALA A 27 -8.17 -0.66 -15.12
CA ALA A 27 -8.38 -1.88 -15.91
C ALA A 27 -7.23 -2.16 -16.89
N SER A 28 -6.67 -1.11 -17.53
CA SER A 28 -5.51 -1.28 -18.41
C SER A 28 -4.29 -1.73 -17.61
N VAL A 29 -3.94 -0.99 -16.55
CA VAL A 29 -2.76 -1.29 -15.72
C VAL A 29 -2.87 -2.67 -15.07
N ALA A 30 -4.06 -3.05 -14.61
CA ALA A 30 -4.29 -4.38 -14.06
C ALA A 30 -4.04 -5.49 -15.10
N ARG A 31 -4.53 -5.32 -16.33
CA ARG A 31 -4.32 -6.27 -17.42
C ARG A 31 -2.84 -6.39 -17.78
N ASP A 32 -2.17 -5.26 -17.95
CA ASP A 32 -0.77 -5.20 -18.39
C ASP A 32 0.17 -5.85 -17.37
N LEU A 33 -0.16 -5.74 -16.08
CA LEU A 33 0.64 -6.31 -14.98
C LEU A 33 0.16 -7.69 -14.51
N GLY A 34 -0.90 -8.24 -15.09
CA GLY A 34 -1.50 -9.50 -14.66
C GLY A 34 -2.04 -9.46 -13.23
N LEU A 35 -2.57 -8.30 -12.81
CA LEU A 35 -3.15 -8.05 -11.49
C LEU A 35 -4.68 -8.01 -11.56
N GLY A 36 -5.34 -8.22 -10.42
CA GLY A 36 -6.78 -8.01 -10.33
C GLY A 36 -7.11 -6.52 -10.24
N GLU A 37 -8.12 -6.06 -11.00
CA GLU A 37 -8.56 -4.65 -11.01
C GLU A 37 -8.92 -4.13 -9.61
N SER A 38 -9.55 -4.96 -8.79
CA SER A 38 -9.91 -4.61 -7.40
C SER A 38 -8.70 -4.40 -6.50
N VAL A 39 -7.59 -5.10 -6.77
CA VAL A 39 -6.33 -4.96 -6.05
C VAL A 39 -5.66 -3.64 -6.43
N VAL A 40 -5.57 -3.37 -7.73
CA VAL A 40 -4.99 -2.12 -8.25
C VAL A 40 -5.82 -0.91 -7.79
N GLY A 41 -7.15 -0.98 -7.88
CA GLY A 41 -8.05 0.08 -7.41
C GLY A 41 -7.90 0.35 -5.91
N ARG A 42 -7.69 -0.69 -5.09
CA ARG A 42 -7.37 -0.51 -3.67
C ARG A 42 -6.05 0.25 -3.49
N TRP A 43 -4.99 -0.08 -4.22
CA TRP A 43 -3.70 0.60 -4.08
C TRP A 43 -3.78 2.06 -4.52
N VAL A 44 -4.49 2.35 -5.61
CA VAL A 44 -4.75 3.73 -6.08
C VAL A 44 -5.46 4.55 -5.01
N LYS A 45 -6.49 3.99 -4.37
CA LYS A 45 -7.18 4.67 -3.26
C LYS A 45 -6.23 4.99 -2.11
N LEU A 46 -5.42 4.00 -1.68
CA LEU A 46 -4.48 4.19 -0.57
C LEU A 46 -3.39 5.21 -0.88
N GLU A 47 -2.85 5.19 -2.09
CA GLU A 47 -1.83 6.18 -2.49
C GLU A 47 -2.43 7.59 -2.60
N ARG A 48 -3.68 7.71 -3.04
CA ARG A 48 -4.40 9.01 -3.02
C ARG A 48 -4.58 9.54 -1.60
N GLU A 49 -5.05 8.70 -0.68
CA GLU A 49 -5.21 9.04 0.74
C GLU A 49 -3.87 9.45 1.36
N ARG A 50 -2.80 8.73 1.04
CA ARG A 50 -1.46 9.06 1.49
C ARG A 50 -0.98 10.42 0.97
N ARG A 51 -1.07 10.65 -0.34
CA ARG A 51 -0.66 11.93 -0.96
C ARG A 51 -1.44 13.10 -0.35
N GLN A 52 -2.72 12.89 -0.03
CA GLN A 52 -3.53 13.87 0.69
C GLN A 52 -3.03 14.09 2.12
N ALA A 53 -2.78 13.03 2.89
CA ALA A 53 -2.24 13.15 4.25
C ALA A 53 -0.91 13.93 4.28
N VAL A 54 0.01 13.62 3.36
CA VAL A 54 1.29 14.34 3.20
C VAL A 54 1.05 15.82 2.90
N ARG A 55 0.11 16.16 2.02
CA ARG A 55 -0.25 17.55 1.71
C ARG A 55 -0.86 18.28 2.92
N GLU A 56 -1.56 17.56 3.79
CA GLU A 56 -2.12 18.08 5.05
C GLU A 56 -1.09 18.10 6.20
N GLY A 57 0.17 17.73 5.96
CA GLY A 57 1.22 17.64 6.98
C GLY A 57 1.00 16.49 7.98
N ARG A 58 0.19 15.50 7.62
CA ARG A 58 -0.12 14.33 8.43
C ARG A 58 0.74 13.14 7.98
N PRO A 59 1.25 12.30 8.90
CA PRO A 59 1.92 11.06 8.53
C PRO A 59 0.98 10.10 7.79
N ASP A 60 1.52 9.23 6.94
CA ASP A 60 0.73 8.17 6.30
C ASP A 60 0.10 7.26 7.39
N PRO A 61 -1.24 7.19 7.47
CA PRO A 61 -1.92 6.39 8.49
C PRO A 61 -1.52 4.91 8.47
N ARG A 62 -1.18 4.34 7.31
CA ARG A 62 -0.79 2.93 7.18
C ARG A 62 0.66 2.68 7.52
N GLU A 63 1.57 3.61 7.21
CA GLU A 63 2.95 3.53 7.68
C GLU A 63 2.95 3.59 9.22
N MET A 64 2.12 4.46 9.81
CA MET A 64 1.92 4.53 11.26
C MET A 64 1.36 3.22 11.85
N GLU A 65 0.32 2.62 11.25
CA GLU A 65 -0.22 1.33 11.70
C GLU A 65 0.80 0.17 11.57
N ALA A 66 1.57 0.15 10.48
CA ALA A 66 2.61 -0.85 10.26
C ALA A 66 3.74 -0.71 11.28
N GLU A 67 4.15 0.51 11.57
CA GLU A 67 5.15 0.84 12.58
C GLU A 67 4.67 0.46 13.99
N ILE A 68 3.44 0.81 14.36
CA ILE A 68 2.81 0.39 15.63
C ILE A 68 2.81 -1.15 15.74
N THR A 69 2.49 -1.85 14.66
CA THR A 69 2.46 -3.31 14.67
C THR A 69 3.87 -3.91 14.82
N ALA A 70 4.86 -3.37 14.12
CA ALA A 70 6.25 -3.80 14.20
C ALA A 70 6.85 -3.53 15.59
N LEU A 71 6.59 -2.35 16.15
CA LEU A 71 7.00 -1.97 17.51
C LEU A 71 6.35 -2.86 18.56
N ARG A 72 5.04 -3.13 18.46
CA ARG A 72 4.34 -4.08 19.34
C ARG A 72 4.93 -5.48 19.29
N ARG A 73 5.38 -5.93 18.11
CA ARG A 73 6.08 -7.22 17.99
C ARG A 73 7.43 -7.17 18.70
N ARG A 74 8.21 -6.10 18.50
CA ARG A 74 9.54 -5.96 19.11
C ARG A 74 9.49 -5.85 20.64
N VAL A 75 8.52 -5.14 21.20
CA VAL A 75 8.27 -5.07 22.64
C VAL A 75 8.00 -6.46 23.21
N ARG A 76 7.15 -7.27 22.55
CA ARG A 76 6.84 -8.64 23.01
C ARG A 76 8.03 -9.60 22.97
N GLU A 77 9.00 -9.37 22.08
CA GLU A 77 10.23 -10.17 22.04
C GLU A 77 11.18 -9.74 23.17
N LEU A 78 11.31 -8.44 23.42
CA LEU A 78 12.15 -7.90 24.50
C LEU A 78 11.62 -8.20 25.90
N GLU A 79 10.30 -8.26 26.10
CA GLU A 79 9.69 -8.64 27.38
C GLU A 79 9.86 -10.13 27.73
N LYS A 80 10.38 -10.94 26.80
CA LYS A 80 10.65 -12.38 27.00
C LYS A 80 12.12 -12.70 27.28
N GLU A 81 13.01 -11.71 27.18
CA GLU A 81 14.39 -11.77 27.69
C GLU A 81 14.47 -11.17 29.10
#